data_AF-A0A9E4MAQ4-F1
#
_entry.id   AF-A0A9E4MAQ4-F1
#
_cell.length_a   1.000
_cell.length_b   1.000
_cell.length_c   1.000
_cell.angle_alpha   90.00
_cell.angle_beta   90.00
_cell.angle_gamma   90.00
#
_symmetry.space_group_name_H-M   'P 1'
#
loop_
_entity.id
_entity.type
_entity.pdbx_description
1 polymer ?
#
loop_
_entity_poly.entity_id
_entity_poly.type
_entity_poly.pdbx_seq_one_letter_code
_entity_poly.pdbx_strand_id
1 'polypeptide(L)'
;MERSIPSGSYRRLAALVAAAALLAGCATGAAFRDGGRAAQVEDWDSAVEFYRKAVQDDPQNAEYRVALHRAMINAAREHYARAQALEETGTLADAVRAYRRAGELDPGNNDALYRAAELERAIRDRIEASRPRAPIEDMRAVASRQTAPPLLDPASDEPLSLRFVDQSVQEILDFIGNATGVNINYDQQFQDRQYSVQLDGVTVAEALDQILMANQYFYKVLGPRNVIVAPDTPQKRQQYEDQVIRTFYISNADVLELSQLLTQIIRGGQPMPVQPQIVPNEFSNTITVRATPAVTAVIEQVIASNDKPRAEIIVDIEILEVNRERAREFGLDLGDYSIGAVFAPDANAGELSTAPDFGAPPLTRAGDFFFSVPTAVVDFLESDGETRVVAKPQLRGQEGAVLTLNLGEEIPIPTTA
;
A
#
# COMPACT_ATOMS: atom_id res chain seq x y z
N MET A 1 -0.34 -78.53 -20.28
CA MET A 1 0.25 -77.64 -21.30
C MET A 1 1.20 -76.72 -20.54
N GLU A 2 2.40 -77.20 -20.24
CA GLU A 2 3.31 -76.57 -19.29
C GLU A 2 4.61 -76.25 -20.03
N ARG A 3 4.85 -74.96 -20.30
CA ARG A 3 6.08 -74.49 -20.96
C ARG A 3 7.06 -74.05 -19.89
N SER A 4 8.16 -74.79 -19.76
CA SER A 4 9.33 -74.43 -18.96
C SER A 4 10.02 -73.18 -19.53
N ILE A 5 10.23 -72.16 -18.71
CA ILE A 5 10.96 -70.94 -19.06
C ILE A 5 12.47 -71.16 -18.82
N PRO A 6 13.37 -70.81 -19.76
CA PRO A 6 14.81 -71.06 -19.62
C PRO A 6 15.49 -70.08 -18.65
N SER A 7 16.30 -70.63 -17.74
CA SER A 7 17.01 -69.94 -16.64
C SER A 7 18.12 -68.95 -17.04
N GLY A 8 18.35 -68.74 -18.34
CA GLY A 8 19.38 -67.83 -18.87
C GLY A 8 18.98 -66.35 -18.90
N SER A 9 17.68 -66.04 -18.83
CA SER A 9 17.16 -64.66 -18.90
C SER A 9 17.41 -63.87 -17.62
N TYR A 10 17.27 -64.50 -16.44
CA TYR A 10 17.40 -63.83 -15.14
C TYR A 10 18.81 -63.30 -14.86
N ARG A 11 19.86 -64.00 -15.31
CA ARG A 11 21.25 -63.53 -15.15
C ARG A 11 21.57 -62.31 -16.02
N ARG A 12 21.02 -62.24 -17.22
CA ARG A 12 21.19 -61.08 -18.12
C ARG A 12 20.38 -59.88 -17.62
N LEU A 13 19.21 -60.13 -17.06
CA LEU A 13 18.35 -59.09 -16.48
C LEU A 13 18.97 -58.53 -15.18
N ALA A 14 19.53 -59.38 -14.32
CA ALA A 14 20.27 -58.94 -13.14
C ALA A 14 21.53 -58.13 -13.49
N ALA A 15 22.28 -58.54 -14.52
CA ALA A 15 23.45 -57.78 -15.00
C ALA A 15 23.07 -56.41 -15.58
N LEU A 16 21.94 -56.32 -16.30
CA LEU A 16 21.43 -55.04 -16.83
C LEU A 16 20.95 -54.12 -15.72
N VAL A 17 20.26 -54.64 -14.70
CA VAL A 17 19.82 -53.84 -13.53
C VAL A 17 21.02 -53.34 -12.71
N ALA A 18 22.04 -54.18 -12.51
CA ALA A 18 23.27 -53.77 -11.82
C ALA A 18 24.07 -52.72 -12.61
N ALA A 19 24.14 -52.84 -13.95
CA ALA A 19 24.78 -51.84 -14.80
C ALA A 19 24.00 -50.51 -14.81
N ALA A 20 22.67 -50.55 -14.80
CA ALA A 20 21.82 -49.35 -14.70
C ALA A 20 21.99 -48.66 -13.33
N ALA A 21 22.11 -49.43 -12.24
CA ALA A 21 22.35 -48.87 -10.90
C ALA A 21 23.74 -48.22 -10.76
N LEU A 22 24.78 -48.80 -11.38
CA LEU A 22 26.14 -48.23 -11.39
C LEU A 22 26.24 -46.96 -12.24
N LEU A 23 25.49 -46.86 -13.34
CA LEU A 23 25.44 -45.66 -14.18
C LEU A 23 24.66 -44.52 -13.53
N ALA A 24 23.62 -44.81 -12.74
CA ALA A 24 22.89 -43.80 -11.98
C ALA A 24 23.75 -43.11 -10.90
N GLY A 25 24.73 -43.81 -10.33
CA GLY A 25 25.63 -43.26 -9.29
C GLY A 25 26.71 -42.29 -9.77
N CYS A 26 27.04 -42.25 -11.08
CA CYS A 26 28.05 -41.33 -11.62
C CYS A 26 27.48 -39.99 -12.11
N ALA A 27 26.18 -39.94 -12.39
CA ALA A 27 25.49 -38.75 -12.88
C ALA A 27 25.23 -37.71 -11.76
N THR A 28 25.04 -38.18 -10.53
CA THR A 28 24.67 -37.37 -9.34
C THR A 28 25.78 -36.45 -8.79
N GLY A 29 26.99 -36.48 -9.36
CA GLY A 29 28.11 -35.64 -8.95
C GLY A 29 28.64 -34.68 -10.03
N ALA A 30 28.05 -34.65 -11.23
CA ALA A 30 28.55 -33.82 -12.33
C ALA A 30 28.44 -32.32 -12.01
N ALA A 31 27.26 -31.87 -11.57
CA ALA A 31 26.99 -30.47 -11.23
C ALA A 31 27.92 -29.94 -10.12
N PHE A 32 28.21 -30.75 -9.09
CA PHE A 32 29.14 -30.36 -8.02
C PHE A 32 30.58 -30.18 -8.54
N ARG A 33 31.04 -31.05 -9.45
CA ARG A 33 32.35 -30.92 -10.09
C ARG A 33 32.43 -29.70 -11.01
N ASP A 34 31.37 -29.39 -11.74
CA ASP A 34 31.27 -28.20 -12.59
C ASP A 34 31.30 -26.93 -11.73
N GLY A 35 30.55 -26.90 -10.62
CA GLY A 35 30.59 -25.80 -9.65
C GLY A 35 31.97 -25.60 -9.02
N GLY A 36 32.68 -26.70 -8.72
CA GLY A 36 34.07 -26.65 -8.25
C GLY A 36 35.04 -26.07 -9.28
N ARG A 37 34.86 -26.36 -10.57
CA ARG A 37 35.65 -25.76 -11.65
C ARG A 37 35.36 -24.26 -11.82
N ALA A 38 34.09 -23.85 -11.74
CA ALA A 38 33.70 -22.44 -11.80
C ALA A 38 34.28 -21.66 -10.60
N ALA A 39 34.20 -22.21 -9.39
CA ALA A 39 34.77 -21.60 -8.19
C ALA A 39 36.30 -21.45 -8.25
N GLN A 40 37.02 -22.36 -8.95
CA GLN A 40 38.47 -22.28 -9.12
C GLN A 40 38.92 -21.12 -10.03
N VAL A 41 38.07 -20.70 -10.96
CA VAL A 41 38.33 -19.56 -11.86
C VAL A 41 37.68 -18.27 -11.36
N GLU A 42 37.22 -18.25 -10.10
CA GLU A 42 36.52 -17.12 -9.47
C GLU A 42 35.22 -16.70 -10.18
N ASP A 43 34.64 -17.57 -11.01
CA ASP A 43 33.32 -17.37 -11.58
C ASP A 43 32.26 -17.84 -10.57
N TRP A 44 32.02 -16.98 -9.57
CA TRP A 44 31.14 -17.28 -8.45
C TRP A 44 29.67 -17.33 -8.85
N ASP A 45 29.26 -16.56 -9.86
CA ASP A 45 27.88 -16.58 -10.39
C ASP A 45 27.56 -17.97 -10.99
N SER A 46 28.41 -18.49 -11.88
CA SER A 46 28.24 -19.83 -12.44
C SER A 46 28.37 -20.91 -11.36
N ALA A 47 29.29 -20.75 -10.40
CA ALA A 47 29.45 -21.69 -9.29
C ALA A 47 28.17 -21.81 -8.45
N VAL A 48 27.50 -20.70 -8.14
CA VAL A 48 26.22 -20.70 -7.42
C VAL A 48 25.15 -21.47 -8.18
N GLU A 49 25.06 -21.31 -9.50
CA GLU A 49 24.09 -22.04 -10.32
C GLU A 49 24.34 -23.56 -10.30
N PHE A 50 25.57 -23.98 -10.53
CA PHE A 50 25.94 -25.39 -10.52
C PHE A 50 25.78 -26.03 -9.14
N TYR A 51 26.15 -25.34 -8.07
CA TYR A 51 25.95 -25.84 -6.71
C TYR A 51 24.47 -25.85 -6.30
N ARG A 52 23.67 -24.89 -6.76
CA ARG A 52 22.21 -24.90 -6.52
C ARG A 52 21.57 -26.12 -7.17
N LYS A 53 21.99 -26.47 -8.39
CA LYS A 53 21.57 -27.69 -9.07
C LYS A 53 22.00 -28.94 -8.30
N ALA A 54 23.25 -28.99 -7.81
CA ALA A 54 23.71 -30.11 -6.99
C ALA A 54 22.88 -30.29 -5.69
N VAL A 55 22.51 -29.19 -5.02
CA VAL A 55 21.63 -29.23 -3.83
C VAL A 55 20.19 -29.64 -4.18
N GLN A 56 19.70 -29.28 -5.37
CA GLN A 56 18.37 -29.75 -5.84
C GLN A 56 18.37 -31.25 -6.12
N ASP A 57 19.46 -31.77 -6.70
CA ASP A 57 19.61 -33.19 -7.01
C ASP A 57 19.75 -34.06 -5.74
N ASP A 58 20.43 -33.54 -4.71
CA ASP A 58 20.53 -34.18 -3.38
C ASP A 58 20.44 -33.16 -2.21
N PRO A 59 19.23 -32.90 -1.69
CA PRO A 59 19.02 -31.91 -0.63
C PRO A 59 19.60 -32.28 0.74
N GLN A 60 19.84 -33.56 1.01
CA GLN A 60 20.32 -34.03 2.32
C GLN A 60 21.84 -33.94 2.45
N ASN A 61 22.56 -33.83 1.32
CA ASN A 61 24.01 -33.73 1.30
C ASN A 61 24.51 -32.43 1.95
N ALA A 62 25.25 -32.56 3.05
CA ALA A 62 25.80 -31.42 3.79
C ALA A 62 26.91 -30.69 2.99
N GLU A 63 27.72 -31.41 2.22
CA GLU A 63 28.83 -30.84 1.45
C GLU A 63 28.33 -29.90 0.35
N TYR A 64 27.27 -30.30 -0.36
CA TYR A 64 26.67 -29.49 -1.42
C TYR A 64 26.10 -28.18 -0.88
N ARG A 65 25.43 -28.23 0.28
CA ARG A 65 24.87 -27.04 0.94
C ARG A 65 25.96 -26.09 1.43
N VAL A 66 27.04 -26.62 2.00
CA VAL A 66 28.19 -25.81 2.44
C VAL A 66 28.88 -25.15 1.25
N ALA A 67 29.10 -25.89 0.16
CA ALA A 67 29.72 -25.36 -1.06
C ALA A 67 28.86 -24.27 -1.71
N LEU A 68 27.54 -24.48 -1.81
CA LEU A 68 26.60 -23.47 -2.28
C LEU A 68 26.64 -22.21 -1.43
N HIS A 69 26.58 -22.35 -0.09
CA HIS A 69 26.59 -21.20 0.81
C HIS A 69 27.90 -20.39 0.69
N ARG A 70 29.05 -21.07 0.58
CA ARG A 70 30.34 -20.40 0.34
C ARG A 70 30.38 -19.68 -1.00
N ALA A 71 29.90 -20.30 -2.07
CA ALA A 71 29.83 -19.68 -3.39
C ALA A 71 28.93 -18.44 -3.38
N MET A 72 27.77 -18.51 -2.69
CA MET A 72 26.84 -17.40 -2.54
C MET A 72 27.46 -16.20 -1.81
N ILE A 73 28.20 -16.41 -0.71
CA ILE A 73 28.92 -15.34 0.00
C ILE A 73 29.98 -14.68 -0.89
N ASN A 74 30.73 -15.47 -1.65
CA ASN A 74 31.76 -14.92 -2.53
C ASN A 74 31.15 -14.14 -3.71
N ALA A 75 30.11 -14.67 -4.34
CA ALA A 75 29.35 -13.96 -5.37
C ALA A 75 28.75 -12.66 -4.83
N ALA A 76 28.18 -12.69 -3.61
CA ALA A 76 27.64 -11.50 -2.96
C ALA A 76 28.70 -10.40 -2.78
N ARG A 77 29.92 -10.76 -2.36
CA ARG A 77 31.04 -9.80 -2.24
C ARG A 77 31.43 -9.20 -3.58
N GLU A 78 31.44 -9.99 -4.64
CA GLU A 78 31.76 -9.50 -5.99
C GLU A 78 30.70 -8.51 -6.49
N HIS A 79 29.41 -8.83 -6.33
CA HIS A 79 28.31 -7.93 -6.69
C HIS A 79 28.31 -6.66 -5.83
N TYR A 80 28.66 -6.76 -4.56
CA TYR A 80 28.79 -5.59 -3.67
C TYR A 80 29.94 -4.67 -4.11
N ALA A 81 31.12 -5.21 -4.42
CA ALA A 81 32.24 -4.42 -4.93
C ALA A 81 31.93 -3.77 -6.29
N ARG A 82 31.23 -4.50 -7.17
CA ARG A 82 30.74 -3.95 -8.44
C ARG A 82 29.74 -2.82 -8.22
N ALA A 83 28.86 -2.95 -7.23
CA ALA A 83 27.89 -1.91 -6.87
C ALA A 83 28.57 -0.62 -6.39
N GLN A 84 29.60 -0.74 -5.54
CA GLN A 84 30.39 0.42 -5.09
C GLN A 84 31.06 1.14 -6.26
N ALA A 85 31.66 0.40 -7.19
CA ALA A 85 32.26 0.99 -8.39
C ALA A 85 31.22 1.72 -9.27
N LEU A 86 30.01 1.16 -9.41
CA LEU A 86 28.92 1.77 -10.19
C LEU A 86 28.31 3.01 -9.51
N GLU A 87 28.36 3.05 -8.19
CA GLU A 87 27.96 4.21 -7.38
C GLU A 87 28.96 5.36 -7.57
N GLU A 88 30.26 5.07 -7.53
CA GLU A 88 31.33 6.05 -7.78
C GLU A 88 31.29 6.65 -9.20
N THR A 89 30.90 5.86 -10.20
CA THR A 89 30.73 6.36 -11.58
C THR A 89 29.43 7.13 -11.79
N GLY A 90 28.56 7.22 -10.79
CA GLY A 90 27.28 7.91 -10.86
C GLY A 90 26.18 7.16 -11.61
N THR A 91 26.41 5.89 -11.98
CA THR A 91 25.43 5.00 -12.60
C THR A 91 24.52 4.35 -11.56
N LEU A 92 23.76 5.18 -10.83
CA LEU A 92 23.01 4.77 -9.64
C LEU A 92 22.02 3.62 -9.89
N ALA A 93 21.36 3.61 -11.05
CA ALA A 93 20.39 2.55 -11.39
C ALA A 93 21.04 1.16 -11.53
N ASP A 94 22.30 1.11 -11.98
CA ASP A 94 23.06 -0.13 -12.15
C ASP A 94 23.65 -0.57 -10.80
N ALA A 95 24.12 0.39 -10.00
CA ALA A 95 24.57 0.17 -8.64
C ALA A 95 23.47 -0.47 -7.76
N VAL A 96 22.23 0.04 -7.84
CA VAL A 96 21.08 -0.53 -7.13
C VAL A 96 20.86 -2.00 -7.48
N ARG A 97 20.92 -2.36 -8.77
CA ARG A 97 20.74 -3.76 -9.20
C ARG A 97 21.83 -4.67 -8.64
N ALA A 98 23.07 -4.21 -8.65
CA ALA A 98 24.20 -4.95 -8.10
C ALA A 98 24.11 -5.11 -6.57
N TYR A 99 23.75 -4.06 -5.83
CA TYR A 99 23.51 -4.14 -4.38
C TYR A 99 22.36 -5.09 -4.02
N ARG A 100 21.25 -5.05 -4.77
CA ARG A 100 20.14 -5.99 -4.57
C ARG A 100 20.58 -7.43 -4.80
N ARG A 101 21.35 -7.68 -5.86
CA ARG A 101 21.89 -9.01 -6.15
C ARG A 101 22.80 -9.52 -5.05
N ALA A 102 23.63 -8.65 -4.46
CA ALA A 102 24.46 -8.99 -3.30
C ALA A 102 23.61 -9.40 -2.08
N GLY A 103 22.53 -8.66 -1.78
CA GLY A 103 21.62 -9.00 -0.68
C GLY A 103 20.78 -10.26 -0.91
N GLU A 104 20.44 -10.59 -2.16
CA GLU A 104 19.79 -11.86 -2.51
C GLU A 104 20.69 -13.07 -2.27
N LEU A 105 21.99 -12.92 -2.54
CA LEU A 105 22.99 -13.98 -2.41
C LEU A 105 23.48 -14.14 -0.96
N ASP A 106 23.57 -13.05 -0.20
CA ASP A 106 23.89 -13.09 1.23
C ASP A 106 22.85 -12.32 2.05
N PRO A 107 21.80 -12.99 2.54
CA PRO A 107 20.80 -12.38 3.42
C PRO A 107 21.37 -11.84 4.74
N GLY A 108 22.59 -12.24 5.14
CA GLY A 108 23.28 -11.67 6.30
C GLY A 108 23.88 -10.29 6.03
N ASN A 109 24.01 -9.89 4.77
CA ASN A 109 24.54 -8.60 4.35
C ASN A 109 23.44 -7.53 4.28
N ASN A 110 22.98 -7.09 5.45
CA ASN A 110 21.97 -6.04 5.58
C ASN A 110 22.41 -4.70 4.97
N ASP A 111 23.72 -4.44 4.89
CA ASP A 111 24.27 -3.21 4.35
C ASP A 111 23.98 -3.05 2.85
N ALA A 112 24.09 -4.13 2.08
CA ALA A 112 23.78 -4.13 0.65
C ALA A 112 22.33 -3.69 0.36
N LEU A 113 21.37 -4.20 1.14
CA LEU A 113 19.95 -3.86 0.99
C LEU A 113 19.66 -2.42 1.42
N TYR A 114 20.32 -1.94 2.49
CA TYR A 114 20.22 -0.55 2.93
C TYR A 114 20.71 0.42 1.84
N ARG A 115 21.88 0.15 1.26
CA ARG A 115 22.45 0.95 0.16
C ARG A 115 21.55 0.98 -1.07
N ALA A 116 20.98 -0.16 -1.46
CA ALA A 116 20.03 -0.22 -2.57
C ALA A 116 18.82 0.71 -2.34
N ALA A 117 18.22 0.67 -1.14
CA ALA A 117 17.07 1.49 -0.80
C ALA A 117 17.40 3.00 -0.74
N GLU A 118 18.58 3.35 -0.23
CA GLU A 118 19.07 4.74 -0.20
C GLU A 118 19.22 5.32 -1.61
N LEU A 119 19.88 4.57 -2.51
CA LEU A 119 20.07 4.97 -3.90
C LEU A 119 18.75 5.06 -4.67
N GLU A 120 17.79 4.16 -4.43
CA GLU A 120 16.46 4.23 -5.04
C GLU A 120 15.71 5.51 -4.64
N ARG A 121 15.83 5.95 -3.38
CA ARG A 121 15.27 7.22 -2.91
C ARG A 121 15.94 8.39 -3.64
N ALA A 122 17.27 8.40 -3.71
CA ALA A 122 18.00 9.46 -4.40
C ALA A 122 17.64 9.56 -5.90
N ILE A 123 17.44 8.42 -6.58
CA ILE A 123 16.98 8.38 -7.97
C ILE A 123 15.58 8.98 -8.09
N ARG A 124 14.66 8.60 -7.21
CA ARG A 124 13.29 9.15 -7.19
C ARG A 124 13.28 10.65 -6.99
N ASP A 125 14.00 11.15 -5.98
CA ASP A 125 14.07 12.57 -5.66
C ASP A 125 14.64 13.37 -6.84
N ARG A 126 15.65 12.83 -7.53
CA ARG A 126 16.22 13.42 -8.74
C ARG A 126 15.22 13.46 -9.89
N ILE A 127 14.45 12.39 -10.10
CA ILE A 127 13.39 12.34 -11.12
C ILE A 127 12.32 13.38 -10.80
N GLU A 128 11.86 13.46 -9.56
CA GLU A 128 10.86 14.44 -9.11
C GLU A 128 11.35 15.88 -9.27
N ALA A 129 12.58 16.18 -8.87
CA ALA A 129 13.20 17.50 -9.06
C ALA A 129 13.36 17.88 -10.54
N SER A 130 13.57 16.89 -11.42
CA SER A 130 13.71 17.11 -12.87
C SER A 130 12.38 17.19 -13.62
N ARG A 131 11.25 16.90 -12.98
CA ARG A 131 9.94 17.03 -13.62
C ARG A 131 9.65 18.53 -13.85
N PRO A 132 9.33 18.95 -15.08
CA PRO A 132 8.88 20.32 -15.32
C PRO A 132 7.61 20.56 -14.51
N ARG A 133 7.51 21.74 -13.91
CA ARG A 133 6.30 22.19 -13.20
C ARG A 133 5.09 22.01 -14.11
N ALA A 134 3.98 21.55 -13.55
CA ALA A 134 2.79 21.26 -14.33
C ALA A 134 2.34 22.56 -15.05
N PRO A 135 1.89 22.51 -16.33
CA PRO A 135 1.39 23.67 -17.05
C PRO A 135 0.28 24.44 -16.31
N ILE A 136 -0.44 23.76 -15.42
CA ILE A 136 -1.46 24.32 -14.54
C ILE A 136 -0.85 25.31 -13.53
N GLU A 137 0.35 25.07 -13.02
CA GLU A 137 1.03 25.98 -12.09
C GLU A 137 1.46 27.26 -12.79
N ASP A 138 1.97 27.18 -14.02
CA ASP A 138 2.30 28.35 -14.83
C ASP A 138 1.04 29.15 -15.18
N MET A 139 -0.06 28.46 -15.52
CA MET A 139 -1.36 29.12 -15.72
C MET A 139 -1.88 29.78 -14.44
N ARG A 140 -1.68 29.17 -13.26
CA ARG A 140 -2.01 29.78 -11.95
C ARG A 140 -1.15 31.01 -11.66
N ALA A 141 0.15 30.95 -11.96
CA ALA A 141 1.08 32.06 -11.77
C ALA A 141 0.79 33.25 -12.70
N VAL A 142 0.31 32.98 -13.91
CA VAL A 142 -0.14 34.01 -14.84
C VAL A 142 -1.47 34.62 -14.38
N ALA A 143 -2.42 33.79 -13.91
CA ALA A 143 -3.70 34.27 -13.38
C ALA A 143 -3.55 35.13 -12.12
N SER A 144 -2.62 34.77 -11.22
CA SER A 144 -2.37 35.53 -9.98
C SER A 144 -1.74 36.89 -10.24
N ARG A 145 -0.90 37.03 -11.27
CA ARG A 145 -0.31 38.33 -11.66
C ARG A 145 -1.33 39.30 -12.24
N GLN A 146 -2.39 38.80 -12.88
CA GLN A 146 -3.41 39.64 -13.51
C GLN A 146 -4.47 40.17 -12.53
N THR A 147 -4.57 39.59 -11.33
CA THR A 147 -5.60 39.92 -10.33
C THR A 147 -5.06 40.67 -9.11
N ALA A 148 -3.81 41.16 -9.15
CA ALA A 148 -3.24 41.92 -8.05
C ALA A 148 -3.96 43.29 -7.88
N PRO A 149 -4.50 43.60 -6.69
CA PRO A 149 -5.19 44.87 -6.46
C PRO A 149 -4.21 46.07 -6.53
N PRO A 150 -4.68 47.25 -6.96
CA PRO A 150 -3.87 48.45 -7.01
C PRO A 150 -3.43 48.85 -5.59
N LEU A 151 -2.13 49.06 -5.41
CA LEU A 151 -1.54 49.57 -4.18
C LEU A 151 -1.61 51.11 -4.16
N LEU A 152 -1.76 51.69 -2.97
CA LEU A 152 -1.61 53.12 -2.75
C LEU A 152 -0.15 53.52 -2.95
N ASP A 153 0.08 54.58 -3.73
CA ASP A 153 1.41 55.16 -3.97
C ASP A 153 1.34 56.67 -3.65
N PRO A 154 1.50 57.05 -2.36
CA PRO A 154 1.46 58.44 -1.95
C PRO A 154 2.61 59.22 -2.57
N ALA A 155 2.47 60.54 -2.72
CA ALA A 155 3.53 61.37 -3.30
C ALA A 155 4.77 61.49 -2.39
N SER A 156 4.64 61.12 -1.10
CA SER A 156 5.69 61.15 -0.09
C SER A 156 5.53 59.98 0.89
N ASP A 157 6.58 59.18 1.05
CA ASP A 157 6.68 58.09 2.05
C ASP A 157 7.19 58.57 3.42
N GLU A 158 7.24 59.89 3.65
CA GLU A 158 7.71 60.44 4.93
C GLU A 158 6.70 60.16 6.06
N PRO A 159 7.18 59.75 7.25
CA PRO A 159 6.31 59.43 8.36
C PRO A 159 5.60 60.68 8.90
N LEU A 160 4.27 60.60 9.01
CA LEU A 160 3.45 61.71 9.49
C LEU A 160 3.42 61.76 11.02
N SER A 161 3.57 62.98 11.55
CA SER A 161 3.38 63.26 12.98
C SER A 161 2.38 64.41 13.12
N LEU A 162 1.14 64.09 13.46
CA LEU A 162 0.01 65.01 13.46
C LEU A 162 -0.79 64.89 14.76
N ARG A 163 -1.25 66.02 15.29
CA ARG A 163 -2.14 66.07 16.46
C ARG A 163 -3.36 66.92 16.13
N PHE A 164 -4.52 66.30 16.17
CA PHE A 164 -5.81 66.95 16.02
C PHE A 164 -6.62 66.80 17.31
N VAL A 165 -7.22 67.90 17.76
CA VAL A 165 -8.06 67.95 18.95
C VAL A 165 -9.40 68.51 18.54
N ASP A 166 -10.44 67.72 18.71
CA ASP A 166 -11.84 68.07 18.40
C ASP A 166 -11.96 68.70 17.00
N GLN A 167 -11.51 67.96 16.00
CA GLN A 167 -11.58 68.35 14.59
C GLN A 167 -12.50 67.42 13.82
N SER A 168 -13.07 67.92 12.72
CA SER A 168 -13.94 67.13 11.87
C SER A 168 -13.14 66.03 11.18
N VAL A 169 -13.70 64.82 11.08
CA VAL A 169 -13.04 63.69 10.40
C VAL A 169 -12.76 64.07 8.94
N GLN A 170 -13.66 64.81 8.29
CA GLN A 170 -13.45 65.30 6.94
C GLN A 170 -12.23 66.25 6.86
N GLU A 171 -12.11 67.22 7.76
CA GLU A 171 -10.98 68.16 7.78
C GLU A 171 -9.65 67.45 8.05
N ILE A 172 -9.63 66.47 8.95
CA ILE A 172 -8.45 65.65 9.24
C ILE A 172 -8.01 64.88 7.98
N LEU A 173 -8.96 64.24 7.30
CA LEU A 173 -8.70 63.47 6.08
C LEU A 173 -8.25 64.38 4.92
N ASP A 174 -8.92 65.51 4.72
CA ASP A 174 -8.55 66.49 3.69
C ASP A 174 -7.14 67.06 3.94
N PHE A 175 -6.76 67.28 5.21
CA PHE A 175 -5.40 67.68 5.57
C PHE A 175 -4.39 66.60 5.19
N ILE A 176 -4.64 65.33 5.54
CA ILE A 176 -3.77 64.20 5.20
C ILE A 176 -3.65 64.05 3.68
N GLY A 177 -4.76 64.15 2.95
CA GLY A 177 -4.78 64.07 1.49
C GLY A 177 -3.95 65.17 0.83
N ASN A 178 -4.10 66.41 1.28
CA ASN A 178 -3.33 67.55 0.79
C ASN A 178 -1.83 67.45 1.14
N ALA A 179 -1.49 66.98 2.34
CA ALA A 179 -0.10 66.82 2.78
C ALA A 179 0.63 65.71 2.00
N THR A 180 -0.09 64.64 1.62
CA THR A 180 0.50 63.42 1.03
C THR A 180 0.29 63.32 -0.49
N GLY A 181 -0.48 64.25 -1.07
CA GLY A 181 -0.83 64.25 -2.49
C GLY A 181 -1.84 63.16 -2.89
N VAL A 182 -2.61 62.64 -1.94
CA VAL A 182 -3.67 61.65 -2.15
C VAL A 182 -5.02 62.36 -2.20
N ASN A 183 -5.77 62.16 -3.28
CA ASN A 183 -7.13 62.69 -3.42
C ASN A 183 -8.10 61.77 -2.69
N ILE A 184 -8.81 62.31 -1.70
CA ILE A 184 -9.82 61.60 -0.93
C ILE A 184 -11.21 62.03 -1.40
N ASN A 185 -12.00 61.08 -1.86
CA ASN A 185 -13.39 61.26 -2.22
C ASN A 185 -14.28 60.61 -1.17
N TYR A 186 -15.44 61.21 -0.90
CA TYR A 186 -16.38 60.72 0.11
C TYR A 186 -17.63 60.13 -0.55
N ASP A 187 -18.10 58.99 -0.03
CA ASP A 187 -19.41 58.44 -0.40
C ASP A 187 -20.56 59.38 0.04
N GLN A 188 -21.70 59.31 -0.66
CA GLN A 188 -22.87 60.14 -0.37
C GLN A 188 -23.43 59.96 1.05
N GLN A 189 -23.18 58.81 1.69
CA GLN A 189 -23.63 58.50 3.04
C GLN A 189 -22.59 58.81 4.13
N PHE A 190 -21.49 59.49 3.78
CA PHE A 190 -20.50 59.95 4.74
C PHE A 190 -21.12 60.96 5.71
N GLN A 191 -20.93 60.73 7.01
CA GLN A 191 -21.37 61.63 8.07
C GLN A 191 -20.16 62.17 8.82
N ASP A 192 -19.96 63.49 8.74
CA ASP A 192 -18.86 64.13 9.43
C ASP A 192 -19.09 64.14 10.96
N ARG A 193 -18.03 63.87 11.71
CA ARG A 193 -18.04 63.75 13.17
C ARG A 193 -16.78 64.39 13.74
N GLN A 194 -16.86 64.86 14.97
CA GLN A 194 -15.68 65.36 15.69
C GLN A 194 -14.86 64.20 16.21
N TYR A 195 -13.55 64.23 15.96
CA TYR A 195 -12.59 63.22 16.38
C TYR A 195 -11.28 63.87 16.83
N SER A 196 -10.65 63.26 17.83
CA SER A 196 -9.33 63.68 18.32
C SER A 196 -8.36 62.53 18.13
N VAL A 197 -7.24 62.79 17.46
CA VAL A 197 -6.23 61.79 17.14
C VAL A 197 -4.83 62.37 17.26
N GLN A 198 -3.92 61.57 17.79
CA GLN A 198 -2.50 61.85 17.76
C GLN A 198 -1.81 60.70 17.04
N LEU A 199 -1.11 61.03 15.97
CA LEU A 199 -0.35 60.13 15.13
C LEU A 199 1.12 60.52 15.26
N ASP A 200 1.97 59.57 15.61
CA ASP A 200 3.41 59.80 15.80
C ASP A 200 4.18 58.79 14.94
N GLY A 201 4.73 59.26 13.81
CA GLY A 201 5.61 58.47 12.96
C GLY A 201 4.95 57.37 12.13
N VAL A 202 3.70 57.56 11.71
CA VAL A 202 2.91 56.56 10.95
C VAL A 202 2.93 56.84 9.45
N THR A 203 2.72 55.80 8.65
CA THR A 203 2.53 55.94 7.19
C THR A 203 1.12 56.47 6.87
N VAL A 204 0.92 56.96 5.63
CA VAL A 204 -0.40 57.45 5.16
C VAL A 204 -1.47 56.38 5.28
N ALA A 205 -1.15 55.15 4.87
CA ALA A 205 -2.09 54.03 4.91
C ALA A 205 -2.49 53.68 6.35
N GLU A 206 -1.50 53.61 7.26
CA GLU A 206 -1.75 53.34 8.69
C GLU A 206 -2.56 54.46 9.35
N ALA A 207 -2.27 55.73 9.02
CA ALA A 207 -3.04 56.87 9.50
C ALA A 207 -4.52 56.79 9.07
N LEU A 208 -4.75 56.54 7.77
CA LEU A 208 -6.10 56.38 7.23
C LEU A 208 -6.82 55.20 7.88
N ASP A 209 -6.16 54.04 8.00
CA ASP A 209 -6.74 52.86 8.66
C ASP A 209 -7.13 53.16 10.12
N GLN A 210 -6.26 53.78 10.91
CA GLN A 210 -6.54 54.10 12.30
C GLN A 210 -7.73 55.07 12.46
N ILE A 211 -7.73 56.17 11.69
CA ILE A 211 -8.79 57.19 11.77
C ILE A 211 -10.12 56.61 11.31
N LEU A 212 -10.12 55.86 10.20
CA LEU A 212 -11.34 55.35 9.60
C LEU A 212 -11.93 54.19 10.41
N MET A 213 -11.10 53.25 10.88
CA MET A 213 -11.56 52.16 11.74
C MET A 213 -12.18 52.69 13.04
N ALA A 214 -11.59 53.71 13.67
CA ALA A 214 -12.14 54.31 14.89
C ALA A 214 -13.52 54.96 14.67
N ASN A 215 -13.79 55.43 13.46
CA ASN A 215 -15.02 56.13 13.08
C ASN A 215 -16.02 55.26 12.29
N GLN A 216 -15.80 53.94 12.21
CA GLN A 216 -16.64 52.99 11.45
C GLN A 216 -16.71 53.32 9.95
N TYR A 217 -15.61 53.80 9.39
CA TYR A 217 -15.42 53.99 7.97
C TYR A 217 -14.34 53.04 7.45
N PHE A 218 -14.32 52.83 6.14
CA PHE A 218 -13.22 52.17 5.45
C PHE A 218 -12.89 52.95 4.20
N TYR A 219 -11.70 52.70 3.66
CA TYR A 219 -11.30 53.28 2.39
C TYR A 219 -11.00 52.21 1.34
N LYS A 220 -11.18 52.60 0.08
CA LYS A 220 -10.78 51.81 -1.07
C LYS A 220 -9.89 52.64 -1.99
N VAL A 221 -8.77 52.06 -2.37
CA VAL A 221 -7.87 52.60 -3.40
C VAL A 221 -8.50 52.38 -4.78
N LEU A 222 -8.86 53.47 -5.46
CA LEU A 222 -9.38 53.46 -6.83
C LEU A 222 -8.27 53.68 -7.86
N GLY A 223 -7.14 54.25 -7.44
CA GLY A 223 -5.96 54.45 -8.25
C GLY A 223 -4.77 54.90 -7.39
N PRO A 224 -3.59 55.14 -7.98
CA PRO A 224 -2.35 55.39 -7.24
C PRO A 224 -2.47 56.53 -6.20
N ARG A 225 -3.25 57.56 -6.53
CA ARG A 225 -3.48 58.76 -5.69
C ARG A 225 -4.96 59.05 -5.44
N ASN A 226 -5.84 58.07 -5.63
CA ASN A 226 -7.28 58.29 -5.48
C ASN A 226 -7.87 57.25 -4.54
N VAL A 227 -8.49 57.74 -3.47
CA VAL A 227 -9.11 56.94 -2.44
C VAL A 227 -10.56 57.36 -2.27
N ILE A 228 -11.46 56.39 -2.11
CA ILE A 228 -12.83 56.65 -1.68
C ILE A 228 -13.04 56.19 -0.24
N VAL A 229 -13.67 57.01 0.58
CA VAL A 229 -14.04 56.72 1.96
C VAL A 229 -15.54 56.47 2.03
N ALA A 230 -15.92 55.34 2.63
CA ALA A 230 -17.31 54.91 2.76
C ALA A 230 -17.61 54.33 4.16
N PRO A 231 -18.88 54.38 4.62
CA PRO A 231 -19.28 53.75 5.88
C PRO A 231 -19.01 52.25 5.87
N ASP A 232 -18.48 51.71 6.98
CA ASP A 232 -18.20 50.29 7.16
C ASP A 232 -19.51 49.50 7.35
N THR A 233 -20.20 49.27 6.24
CA THR A 233 -21.43 48.48 6.18
C THR A 233 -21.26 47.36 5.16
N PRO A 234 -21.88 46.18 5.37
CA PRO A 234 -21.82 45.07 4.42
C PRO A 234 -22.21 45.46 2.99
N GLN A 235 -23.19 46.37 2.85
CA GLN A 235 -23.66 46.87 1.57
C GLN A 235 -22.60 47.70 0.85
N LYS A 236 -21.92 48.61 1.57
CA LYS A 236 -20.86 49.46 0.99
C LYS A 236 -19.59 48.67 0.70
N ARG A 237 -19.25 47.69 1.55
CA ARG A 237 -18.13 46.79 1.27
C ARG A 237 -18.40 45.95 0.02
N GLN A 238 -19.61 45.43 -0.18
CA GLN A 238 -19.97 44.76 -1.44
C GLN A 238 -19.91 45.67 -2.68
N GLN A 239 -20.13 46.97 -2.51
CA GLN A 239 -20.10 47.96 -3.59
C GLN A 239 -18.67 48.37 -3.98
N TYR A 240 -17.77 48.55 -3.01
CA TYR A 240 -16.44 49.12 -3.23
C TYR A 240 -15.29 48.12 -3.09
N GLU A 241 -15.44 47.02 -2.36
CA GLU A 241 -14.39 46.00 -2.30
C GLU A 241 -14.32 45.20 -3.59
N ASP A 242 -13.10 44.96 -4.06
CA ASP A 242 -12.88 44.13 -5.25
C ASP A 242 -13.26 42.69 -4.93
N GLN A 243 -14.11 42.12 -5.78
CA GLN A 243 -14.39 40.70 -5.79
C GLN A 243 -13.74 40.08 -7.01
N VAL A 244 -12.94 39.06 -6.79
CA VAL A 244 -12.35 38.26 -7.86
C VAL A 244 -13.15 37.00 -8.05
N ILE A 245 -13.38 36.63 -9.31
CA ILE A 245 -13.95 35.33 -9.67
C ILE A 245 -12.78 34.45 -10.11
N ARG A 246 -12.57 33.34 -9.39
CA ARG A 246 -11.54 32.37 -9.71
C ARG A 246 -12.13 30.97 -9.76
N THR A 247 -11.81 30.25 -10.84
CA THR A 247 -12.19 28.85 -11.01
C THR A 247 -11.00 27.97 -10.65
N PHE A 248 -11.21 27.06 -9.70
CA PHE A 248 -10.24 26.07 -9.25
C PHE A 248 -10.58 24.70 -9.85
N TYR A 249 -9.61 24.07 -10.48
CA TYR A 249 -9.71 22.71 -11.00
C TYR A 249 -9.25 21.72 -9.92
N ILE A 250 -10.03 20.66 -9.72
CA ILE A 250 -9.81 19.65 -8.68
C ILE A 250 -9.47 18.33 -9.35
N SER A 251 -8.46 17.62 -8.84
CA SER A 251 -7.92 16.42 -9.50
C SER A 251 -8.20 15.11 -8.75
N ASN A 252 -8.12 15.12 -7.43
CA ASN A 252 -8.14 13.93 -6.57
C ASN A 252 -9.33 13.90 -5.61
N ALA A 253 -9.76 15.07 -5.12
CA ALA A 253 -10.84 15.19 -4.15
C ALA A 253 -12.23 15.34 -4.82
N ASP A 254 -13.29 15.05 -4.05
CA ASP A 254 -14.66 15.27 -4.49
C ASP A 254 -15.05 16.75 -4.40
N VAL A 255 -15.71 17.26 -5.45
CA VAL A 255 -16.09 18.67 -5.57
C VAL A 255 -17.13 19.06 -4.53
N LEU A 256 -18.12 18.18 -4.26
CA LEU A 256 -19.19 18.46 -3.31
C LEU A 256 -18.65 18.46 -1.89
N GLU A 257 -17.85 17.46 -1.52
CA GLU A 257 -17.19 17.37 -0.21
C GLU A 257 -16.34 18.62 0.07
N LEU A 258 -15.50 19.03 -0.90
CA LEU A 258 -14.71 20.25 -0.78
C LEU A 258 -15.57 21.51 -0.65
N SER A 259 -16.65 21.64 -1.44
CA SER A 259 -17.54 22.81 -1.37
C SER A 259 -18.24 22.93 0.00
N GLN A 260 -18.61 21.80 0.61
CA GLN A 260 -19.19 21.75 1.95
C GLN A 260 -18.17 22.12 3.01
N LEU A 261 -16.96 21.57 2.93
CA LEU A 261 -15.84 21.92 3.81
C LEU A 261 -15.56 23.43 3.76
N LEU A 262 -15.43 24.00 2.55
CA LEU A 262 -15.19 25.44 2.38
C LEU A 262 -16.32 26.27 2.98
N THR A 263 -17.58 25.89 2.73
CA THR A 263 -18.75 26.58 3.30
C THR A 263 -18.77 26.53 4.83
N GLN A 264 -18.38 25.39 5.42
CA GLN A 264 -18.27 25.24 6.88
C GLN A 264 -17.16 26.10 7.47
N ILE A 265 -15.98 26.16 6.83
CA ILE A 265 -14.87 27.01 7.26
C ILE A 265 -15.28 28.50 7.22
N ILE A 266 -15.97 28.91 6.15
CA ILE A 266 -16.45 30.27 5.98
C ILE A 266 -17.51 30.66 7.02
N ARG A 267 -18.43 29.74 7.35
CA ARG A 267 -19.51 29.99 8.32
C ARG A 267 -19.07 29.83 9.79
N GLY A 268 -18.08 28.97 10.05
CA GLY A 268 -17.53 28.75 11.39
C GLY A 268 -16.52 29.81 11.82
N GLY A 269 -16.04 30.63 10.89
CA GLY A 269 -15.17 31.78 11.16
C GLY A 269 -15.92 33.01 11.69
N GLN A 270 -15.17 34.10 11.92
CA GLN A 270 -15.76 35.39 12.27
C GLN A 270 -16.68 35.89 11.14
N PRO A 271 -17.79 36.58 11.46
CA PRO A 271 -18.71 37.09 10.46
C PRO A 271 -17.99 38.08 9.53
N MET A 272 -17.79 37.67 8.28
CA MET A 272 -17.16 38.50 7.25
C MET A 272 -18.17 39.51 6.69
N PRO A 273 -17.75 40.76 6.40
CA PRO A 273 -18.62 41.76 5.80
C PRO A 273 -19.15 41.37 4.41
N VAL A 274 -18.31 40.67 3.64
CA VAL A 274 -18.63 40.18 2.29
C VAL A 274 -18.53 38.66 2.31
N GLN A 275 -19.68 37.99 2.19
CA GLN A 275 -19.71 36.53 2.14
C GLN A 275 -19.25 36.03 0.77
N PRO A 276 -18.30 35.09 0.71
CA PRO A 276 -17.88 34.49 -0.54
C PRO A 276 -19.01 33.62 -1.12
N GLN A 277 -19.15 33.66 -2.44
CA GLN A 277 -20.05 32.75 -3.16
C GLN A 277 -19.23 31.61 -3.76
N ILE A 278 -19.61 30.38 -3.44
CA ILE A 278 -18.95 29.16 -3.91
C ILE A 278 -19.94 28.41 -4.78
N VAL A 279 -19.56 28.14 -6.03
CA VAL A 279 -20.36 27.42 -7.01
C VAL A 279 -19.58 26.17 -7.46
N PRO A 280 -19.92 24.98 -6.95
CA PRO A 280 -19.36 23.73 -7.44
C PRO A 280 -19.91 23.37 -8.81
N ASN A 281 -19.09 22.76 -9.67
CA ASN A 281 -19.48 22.13 -10.91
C ASN A 281 -18.86 20.74 -11.00
N GLU A 282 -19.69 19.72 -10.80
CA GLU A 282 -19.31 18.30 -10.82
C GLU A 282 -18.93 17.83 -12.23
N PHE A 283 -19.55 18.37 -13.28
CA PHE A 283 -19.28 17.93 -14.66
C PHE A 283 -17.86 18.26 -15.11
N SER A 284 -17.34 19.42 -14.68
CA SER A 284 -15.99 19.87 -15.03
C SER A 284 -14.96 19.68 -13.91
N ASN A 285 -15.34 19.05 -12.80
CA ASN A 285 -14.52 18.95 -11.59
C ASN A 285 -13.90 20.29 -11.16
N THR A 286 -14.73 21.35 -11.12
CA THR A 286 -14.27 22.69 -10.77
C THR A 286 -15.09 23.34 -9.67
N ILE A 287 -14.46 24.16 -8.84
CA ILE A 287 -15.14 25.09 -7.93
C ILE A 287 -14.88 26.52 -8.41
N THR A 288 -15.95 27.24 -8.72
CA THR A 288 -15.85 28.68 -9.01
C THR A 288 -16.17 29.47 -7.76
N VAL A 289 -15.24 30.35 -7.37
CA VAL A 289 -15.32 31.16 -6.16
C VAL A 289 -15.38 32.63 -6.55
N ARG A 290 -16.36 33.34 -6.00
CA ARG A 290 -16.43 34.81 -6.04
C ARG A 290 -16.23 35.33 -4.63
N ALA A 291 -15.07 35.93 -4.36
CA ALA A 291 -14.71 36.42 -3.04
C ALA A 291 -13.70 37.57 -3.13
N THR A 292 -13.39 38.20 -2.00
CA THR A 292 -12.28 39.17 -1.93
C THR A 292 -10.95 38.45 -2.17
N PRO A 293 -9.91 39.12 -2.71
CA PRO A 293 -8.62 38.50 -3.03
C PRO A 293 -7.99 37.74 -1.86
N ALA A 294 -8.06 38.32 -0.65
CA ALA A 294 -7.53 37.70 0.56
C ALA A 294 -8.24 36.36 0.88
N VAL A 295 -9.56 36.32 0.77
CA VAL A 295 -10.36 35.10 1.01
C VAL A 295 -10.11 34.06 -0.08
N THR A 296 -10.01 34.49 -1.34
CA THR A 296 -9.69 33.58 -2.47
C THR A 296 -8.33 32.92 -2.29
N ALA A 297 -7.32 33.62 -1.76
CA ALA A 297 -6.01 33.04 -1.48
C ALA A 297 -6.05 31.98 -0.37
N VAL A 298 -6.86 32.22 0.69
CA VAL A 298 -7.07 31.21 1.74
C VAL A 298 -7.80 29.98 1.19
N ILE A 299 -8.84 30.18 0.38
CA ILE A 299 -9.57 29.09 -0.27
C ILE A 299 -8.64 28.28 -1.18
N GLU A 300 -7.76 28.93 -1.95
CA GLU A 300 -6.75 28.26 -2.75
C GLU A 300 -5.86 27.34 -1.90
N GLN A 301 -5.37 27.83 -0.76
CA GLN A 301 -4.54 27.05 0.14
C GLN A 301 -5.29 25.85 0.72
N VAL A 302 -6.56 26.02 1.10
CA VAL A 302 -7.41 24.94 1.63
C VAL A 302 -7.70 23.89 0.55
N ILE A 303 -7.98 24.30 -0.69
CA ILE A 303 -8.16 23.35 -1.80
C ILE A 303 -6.85 22.59 -2.03
N ALA A 304 -5.71 23.27 -2.09
CA ALA A 304 -4.41 22.65 -2.31
C ALA A 304 -4.01 21.67 -1.20
N SER A 305 -4.39 21.93 0.06
CA SER A 305 -4.10 21.02 1.16
C SER A 305 -4.93 19.74 1.14
N ASN A 306 -6.16 19.81 0.60
CA ASN A 306 -7.12 18.70 0.60
C ASN A 306 -7.19 17.94 -0.74
N ASP A 307 -6.80 18.54 -1.86
CA ASP A 307 -6.76 17.91 -3.19
C ASP A 307 -5.54 16.99 -3.36
N LYS A 308 -5.38 16.03 -2.43
CA LYS A 308 -4.29 15.05 -2.42
C LYS A 308 -4.79 13.67 -2.83
N PRO A 309 -3.94 12.85 -3.48
CA PRO A 309 -4.30 11.47 -3.79
C PRO A 309 -4.55 10.70 -2.49
N ARG A 310 -5.66 9.95 -2.44
CA ARG A 310 -5.97 9.05 -1.33
C ARG A 310 -5.05 7.82 -1.36
N ALA A 311 -4.71 7.27 -0.20
CA ALA A 311 -3.91 6.06 -0.16
C ALA A 311 -4.72 4.86 -0.72
N GLU A 312 -4.05 4.01 -1.50
CA GLU A 312 -4.61 2.72 -1.93
C GLU A 312 -4.06 1.60 -1.05
N ILE A 313 -4.92 0.67 -0.65
CA ILE A 313 -4.58 -0.47 0.19
C ILE A 313 -4.99 -1.75 -0.54
N ILE A 314 -4.10 -2.74 -0.54
CA ILE A 314 -4.39 -4.09 -1.01
C ILE A 314 -4.42 -5.00 0.22
N VAL A 315 -5.54 -5.71 0.39
CA VAL A 315 -5.75 -6.66 1.47
C VAL A 315 -5.77 -8.06 0.88
N ASP A 316 -4.75 -8.85 1.21
CA ASP A 316 -4.67 -10.26 0.88
C ASP A 316 -5.37 -11.07 1.98
N ILE A 317 -6.38 -11.85 1.61
CA ILE A 317 -7.12 -12.70 2.55
C ILE A 317 -6.78 -14.15 2.20
N GLU A 318 -6.31 -14.90 3.19
CA GLU A 318 -6.05 -16.33 3.04
C GLU A 318 -6.97 -17.10 3.99
N ILE A 319 -7.86 -17.92 3.41
CA ILE A 319 -8.80 -18.74 4.17
C ILE A 319 -8.33 -20.18 4.12
N LEU A 320 -8.04 -20.70 5.31
CA LEU A 320 -7.54 -22.06 5.51
C LEU A 320 -8.61 -22.86 6.26
N GLU A 321 -9.04 -23.97 5.67
CA GLU A 321 -9.87 -24.96 6.35
C GLU A 321 -8.95 -26.04 6.90
N VAL A 322 -8.79 -26.03 8.22
CA VAL A 322 -8.04 -27.04 8.96
C VAL A 322 -9.04 -28.07 9.46
N ASN A 323 -9.10 -29.22 8.78
CA ASN A 323 -9.74 -30.39 9.34
C ASN A 323 -8.66 -31.33 9.88
N ARG A 324 -8.73 -31.68 11.17
CA ARG A 324 -7.84 -32.65 11.79
C ARG A 324 -8.68 -33.78 12.36
N GLU A 325 -8.73 -34.87 11.63
CA GLU A 325 -9.36 -36.10 12.06
C GLU A 325 -8.27 -37.13 12.31
N ARG A 326 -8.14 -37.58 13.56
CA ARG A 326 -7.22 -38.65 13.95
C ARG A 326 -8.05 -39.79 14.52
N ALA A 327 -8.18 -40.85 13.73
CA ALA A 327 -8.78 -42.11 14.17
C ALA A 327 -7.67 -43.12 14.41
N ARG A 328 -7.63 -43.68 15.63
CA ARG A 328 -6.74 -44.78 16.01
C ARG A 328 -7.60 -45.83 16.69
N GLU A 329 -7.84 -46.93 16.02
CA GLU A 329 -8.56 -48.08 16.55
C GLU A 329 -7.58 -49.24 16.72
N PHE A 330 -7.42 -49.66 17.98
CA PHE A 330 -6.63 -50.81 18.36
C PHE A 330 -7.52 -51.72 19.19
N GLY A 331 -8.03 -52.78 18.56
CA GLY A 331 -8.95 -53.72 19.18
C GLY A 331 -8.64 -55.15 18.77
N LEU A 332 -8.83 -56.06 19.70
CA LEU A 332 -8.91 -57.49 19.44
C LEU A 332 -10.38 -57.85 19.54
N ASP A 333 -11.03 -58.06 18.39
CA ASP A 333 -12.38 -58.60 18.39
C ASP A 333 -12.29 -60.12 18.47
N LEU A 334 -12.49 -60.62 19.68
CA LEU A 334 -12.49 -62.04 19.97
C LEU A 334 -13.94 -62.51 19.77
N GLY A 335 -14.22 -63.13 18.63
CA GLY A 335 -15.51 -63.76 18.39
C GLY A 335 -15.87 -64.72 19.53
N ASP A 336 -17.16 -64.80 19.87
CA ASP A 336 -17.68 -65.55 21.02
C ASP A 336 -16.97 -66.90 21.19
N TYR A 337 -16.35 -67.09 22.36
CA TYR A 337 -15.65 -68.32 22.77
C TYR A 337 -16.64 -69.48 22.90
N SER A 338 -17.07 -70.03 21.76
CA SER A 338 -17.84 -71.25 21.70
C SER A 338 -16.98 -72.36 21.10
N ILE A 339 -16.66 -73.35 21.93
CA ILE A 339 -16.02 -74.59 21.48
C ILE A 339 -17.14 -75.54 21.06
N GLY A 340 -17.32 -75.70 19.75
CA GLY A 340 -18.22 -76.69 19.17
C GLY A 340 -17.47 -78.00 18.89
N ALA A 341 -18.05 -79.12 19.30
CA ALA A 341 -17.60 -80.45 18.90
C ALA A 341 -18.64 -81.06 17.95
N VAL A 342 -18.23 -81.38 16.72
CA VAL A 342 -19.10 -82.06 15.75
C VAL A 342 -18.70 -83.53 15.70
N PHE A 343 -19.70 -84.39 15.93
CA PHE A 343 -19.56 -85.84 15.84
C PHE A 343 -20.13 -86.31 14.50
N ALA A 344 -19.27 -86.87 13.63
CA ALA A 344 -19.67 -87.34 12.30
C ALA A 344 -19.30 -88.83 12.14
N PRO A 345 -20.23 -89.76 12.40
CA PRO A 345 -19.91 -91.19 12.47
C PRO A 345 -19.79 -91.89 11.11
N ASP A 346 -20.09 -91.25 9.98
CA ASP A 346 -19.87 -91.80 8.63
C ASP A 346 -19.66 -90.66 7.62
N ALA A 347 -18.41 -90.23 7.42
CA ALA A 347 -18.08 -89.22 6.44
C ALA A 347 -18.00 -89.83 5.03
N ASN A 348 -19.05 -89.67 4.22
CA ASN A 348 -18.88 -89.66 2.77
C ASN A 348 -17.98 -88.46 2.42
N ALA A 349 -16.79 -88.73 1.89
CA ALA A 349 -15.76 -87.76 1.53
C ALA A 349 -16.15 -86.87 0.31
N GLY A 350 -17.24 -86.11 0.43
CA GLY A 350 -17.77 -85.26 -0.64
C GLY A 350 -18.19 -83.85 -0.22
N GLU A 351 -18.36 -83.56 1.07
CA GLU A 351 -18.73 -82.21 1.54
C GLU A 351 -17.92 -81.85 2.78
N LEU A 352 -16.68 -81.39 2.56
CA LEU A 352 -15.95 -80.59 3.52
C LEU A 352 -15.58 -79.26 2.84
N SER A 353 -16.24 -78.18 3.22
CA SER A 353 -15.76 -76.83 2.95
C SER A 353 -16.43 -75.90 3.94
N THR A 354 -15.85 -75.62 5.10
CA THR A 354 -15.00 -74.43 5.26
C THR A 354 -14.38 -74.37 6.68
N ALA A 355 -13.61 -75.41 7.06
CA ALA A 355 -12.75 -75.34 8.24
C ALA A 355 -11.28 -75.46 7.81
N PRO A 356 -10.37 -74.58 8.28
CA PRO A 356 -8.96 -74.70 7.98
C PRO A 356 -8.40 -75.95 8.66
N ASP A 357 -7.93 -76.89 7.84
CA ASP A 357 -7.32 -78.16 8.24
C ASP A 357 -5.96 -77.91 8.92
N PHE A 358 -5.95 -77.89 10.25
CA PHE A 358 -4.72 -77.96 11.03
C PHE A 358 -4.51 -79.41 11.46
N GLY A 359 -3.65 -80.11 10.71
CA GLY A 359 -3.40 -81.54 10.85
C GLY A 359 -3.07 -82.00 12.26
N ALA A 360 -4.01 -82.73 12.86
CA ALA A 360 -3.75 -83.69 13.93
C ALA A 360 -4.38 -85.04 13.51
N PRO A 361 -3.63 -86.16 13.51
CA PRO A 361 -4.15 -87.44 13.08
C PRO A 361 -5.14 -88.03 14.10
N PRO A 362 -6.15 -88.83 13.67
CA PRO A 362 -7.21 -89.32 14.54
C PRO A 362 -6.72 -90.40 15.51
N LEU A 363 -7.10 -90.29 16.78
CA LEU A 363 -6.96 -91.37 17.76
C LEU A 363 -8.07 -92.40 17.52
N THR A 364 -7.66 -93.66 17.39
CA THR A 364 -8.42 -94.77 16.83
C THR A 364 -9.67 -95.21 17.64
N ARG A 365 -10.77 -95.35 16.89
CA ARG A 365 -11.96 -96.23 17.02
C ARG A 365 -13.16 -95.76 17.88
N ALA A 366 -14.28 -95.65 17.14
CA ALA A 366 -15.66 -95.32 17.49
C ALA A 366 -16.00 -93.82 17.66
N GLY A 367 -15.85 -93.10 16.53
CA GLY A 367 -16.51 -91.83 16.25
C GLY A 367 -15.57 -90.63 16.27
N ASP A 368 -15.35 -90.01 15.11
CA ASP A 368 -14.42 -88.90 14.94
C ASP A 368 -15.05 -87.59 15.44
N PHE A 369 -14.34 -86.92 16.35
CA PHE A 369 -14.71 -85.62 16.91
C PHE A 369 -13.85 -84.52 16.30
N PHE A 370 -14.49 -83.50 15.73
CA PHE A 370 -13.82 -82.30 15.22
C PHE A 370 -14.04 -81.12 16.17
N PHE A 371 -12.95 -80.43 16.53
CA PHE A 371 -12.98 -79.25 17.39
C PHE A 371 -12.69 -78.01 16.54
N SER A 372 -13.60 -77.01 16.55
CA SER A 372 -13.34 -75.71 15.93
C SER A 372 -12.70 -74.76 16.95
N VAL A 373 -11.61 -74.10 16.56
CA VAL A 373 -10.92 -73.10 17.39
C VAL A 373 -11.43 -71.71 17.02
N PRO A 374 -11.76 -70.83 17.99
CA PRO A 374 -12.26 -69.49 17.68
C PRO A 374 -11.20 -68.67 16.94
N THR A 375 -11.66 -67.87 15.97
CA THR A 375 -10.81 -66.96 15.20
C THR A 375 -10.79 -65.59 15.86
N ALA A 376 -9.59 -65.05 16.12
CA ALA A 376 -9.41 -63.66 16.52
C ALA A 376 -9.17 -62.80 15.28
N VAL A 377 -9.93 -61.73 15.10
CA VAL A 377 -9.64 -60.71 14.08
C VAL A 377 -8.97 -59.54 14.79
N VAL A 378 -7.85 -59.08 14.24
CA VAL A 378 -7.11 -57.96 14.78
C VAL A 378 -7.22 -56.81 13.79
N ASP A 379 -7.99 -55.81 14.17
CA ASP A 379 -8.19 -54.62 13.36
C ASP A 379 -7.20 -53.54 13.79
N PHE A 380 -6.40 -53.09 12.84
CA PHE A 380 -5.47 -51.98 12.98
C PHE A 380 -5.88 -50.90 12.00
N LEU A 381 -6.42 -49.78 12.51
CA LEU A 381 -6.75 -48.63 11.70
C LEU A 381 -6.11 -47.37 12.30
N GLU A 382 -5.19 -46.77 11.54
CA GLU A 382 -4.65 -45.44 11.80
C GLU A 382 -4.94 -44.56 10.58
N SER A 383 -5.70 -43.49 10.81
CA SER A 383 -6.04 -42.48 9.79
C SER A 383 -5.65 -41.09 10.30
N ASP A 384 -4.99 -40.30 9.45
CA ASP A 384 -4.61 -38.91 9.70
C ASP A 384 -5.03 -38.05 8.49
N GLY A 385 -5.83 -37.01 8.73
CA GLY A 385 -6.36 -36.10 7.70
C GLY A 385 -5.60 -34.78 7.59
N GLU A 386 -5.48 -34.23 6.37
CA GLU A 386 -4.66 -33.04 6.06
C GLU A 386 -5.49 -31.76 5.77
N THR A 387 -4.86 -30.59 5.94
CA THR A 387 -5.45 -29.24 5.79
C THR A 387 -5.55 -28.81 4.32
N ARG A 388 -6.60 -28.06 3.93
CA ARG A 388 -6.80 -27.56 2.56
C ARG A 388 -7.04 -26.05 2.54
N VAL A 389 -6.29 -25.34 1.68
CA VAL A 389 -6.52 -23.91 1.40
C VAL A 389 -7.85 -23.77 0.66
N VAL A 390 -8.76 -22.94 1.17
CA VAL A 390 -10.10 -22.78 0.60
C VAL A 390 -10.10 -21.67 -0.45
N ALA A 391 -9.50 -20.52 -0.16
CA ALA A 391 -9.47 -19.37 -1.07
C ALA A 391 -8.36 -18.37 -0.73
N LYS A 392 -7.86 -17.66 -1.76
CA LYS A 392 -6.94 -16.51 -1.64
C LYS A 392 -7.43 -15.28 -2.42
N PRO A 393 -8.55 -14.65 -2.02
CA PRO A 393 -9.01 -13.43 -2.68
C PRO A 393 -8.13 -12.22 -2.31
N GLN A 394 -7.94 -11.34 -3.27
CA GLN A 394 -7.28 -10.04 -3.07
C GLN A 394 -8.34 -8.93 -3.19
N LEU A 395 -8.36 -8.02 -2.23
CA LEU A 395 -9.22 -6.83 -2.25
C LEU A 395 -8.34 -5.59 -2.42
N ARG A 396 -8.71 -4.70 -3.34
CA ARG A 396 -8.10 -3.36 -3.45
C ARG A 396 -9.13 -2.33 -3.03
N GLY A 397 -8.74 -1.43 -2.13
CA GLY A 397 -9.57 -0.31 -1.69
C GLY A 397 -8.81 1.00 -1.61
N GLN A 398 -9.57 2.07 -1.46
CA GLN A 398 -9.06 3.41 -1.18
C GLN A 398 -9.32 3.78 0.28
N GLU A 399 -8.49 4.65 0.82
CA GLU A 399 -8.61 5.18 2.17
C GLU A 399 -10.02 5.75 2.45
N GLY A 400 -10.66 5.26 3.52
CA GLY A 400 -12.00 5.68 3.95
C GLY A 400 -13.16 4.96 3.27
N ALA A 401 -12.92 4.14 2.24
CA ALA A 401 -13.96 3.34 1.62
C ALA A 401 -14.16 2.00 2.35
N VAL A 402 -15.42 1.60 2.54
CA VAL A 402 -15.75 0.30 3.14
C VAL A 402 -15.51 -0.81 2.12
N LEU A 403 -14.63 -1.75 2.45
CA LEU A 403 -14.41 -2.97 1.68
C LEU A 403 -15.28 -4.10 2.22
N THR A 404 -16.14 -4.67 1.38
CA THR A 404 -16.95 -5.83 1.71
C THR A 404 -16.55 -7.03 0.85
N LEU A 405 -16.29 -8.16 1.50
CA LEU A 405 -16.08 -9.46 0.85
C LEU A 405 -17.14 -10.42 1.38
N ASN A 406 -18.05 -10.81 0.51
CA ASN A 406 -19.03 -11.85 0.80
C ASN A 406 -18.53 -13.15 0.21
N LEU A 407 -18.26 -14.14 1.06
CA LEU A 407 -17.83 -15.48 0.66
C LEU A 407 -18.71 -16.53 1.32
N GLY A 408 -19.38 -17.33 0.51
CA GLY A 408 -20.29 -18.39 0.95
C GLY A 408 -21.11 -18.94 -0.20
N GLU A 409 -22.01 -19.86 0.11
CA GLU A 409 -22.97 -20.44 -0.83
C GLU A 409 -24.38 -20.00 -0.43
N GLU A 410 -25.16 -19.49 -1.38
CA GLU A 410 -26.58 -19.20 -1.16
C GLU A 410 -27.37 -20.48 -1.41
N ILE A 411 -27.79 -21.16 -0.34
CA ILE A 411 -28.56 -22.40 -0.42
C ILE A 411 -30.05 -22.07 -0.32
N PRO A 412 -30.83 -22.16 -1.41
CA PRO A 412 -32.26 -21.91 -1.36
C PRO A 412 -32.95 -23.00 -0.55
N ILE A 413 -33.77 -22.60 0.43
CA ILE A 413 -34.57 -23.54 1.23
C ILE A 413 -35.96 -23.62 0.60
N PRO A 414 -36.35 -24.75 0.00
CA PRO A 414 -37.70 -24.90 -0.54
C PRO A 414 -38.69 -24.95 0.63
N THR A 415 -39.51 -23.91 0.78
CA THR A 415 -40.66 -23.92 1.68
C THR A 415 -41.88 -24.44 0.90
N THR A 416 -42.44 -25.57 1.33
CA THR A 416 -43.76 -26.02 0.88
C THR A 416 -44.83 -25.09 1.47
N ALA A 417 -45.61 -24.45 0.59
CA ALA A 417 -46.76 -23.61 0.95
C ALA A 417 -47.98 -24.41 1.37
#